data_AF-D9WL92-F1
#
_entry.id   AF-D9WL92-F1
#
_cell.length_a   1.000
_cell.length_b   1.000
_cell.length_c   1.000
_cell.angle_alpha   90.00
_cell.angle_beta   90.00
_cell.angle_gamma   90.00
#
_symmetry.space_group_name_H-M   'P 1'
#
loop_
_entity.id
_entity.type
_entity.pdbx_description
1 polymer ?
#
loop_
_entity_poly.entity_id
_entity_poly.type
_entity_poly.pdbx_seq_one_letter_code
_entity_poly.pdbx_strand_id
1 'polypeptide(L)' 'MFLSAFAALHDPASRTYYDRCRAREKTHTQALLRLARQRISVLFAMLRDGTFYQSRTPRLA' A
#
# COMPACT_ATOMS: atom_id res chain seq x y z
N MET A 1 -0.82 10.97 8.69
CA MET A 1 -0.95 9.70 7.90
C MET A 1 -1.52 9.87 6.50
N PHE A 2 -2.23 10.95 6.15
CA PHE A 2 -2.74 11.16 4.79
C PHE A 2 -1.61 11.46 3.78
N LEU A 3 -0.69 12.35 4.15
CA LEU A 3 0.47 12.73 3.31
C LEU A 3 1.43 11.56 3.01
N SER A 4 1.65 10.68 3.99
CA SER A 4 2.50 9.49 3.80
C SER A 4 1.92 8.49 2.79
N ALA A 5 0.60 8.47 2.58
CA ALA A 5 -0.04 7.63 1.58
C ALA A 5 0.23 8.13 0.15
N PHE A 6 0.48 9.43 -0.05
CA PHE A 6 0.88 9.96 -1.36
C PHE A 6 2.31 9.56 -1.72
N ALA A 7 3.25 9.59 -0.76
CA ALA A 7 4.60 9.06 -0.99
C ALA A 7 4.56 7.56 -1.38
N ALA A 8 3.61 6.81 -0.84
CA ALA A 8 3.41 5.40 -1.18
C ALA A 8 2.91 5.16 -2.61
N LEU A 9 2.28 6.14 -3.29
CA LEU A 9 1.82 6.02 -4.67
C LEU A 9 2.97 5.98 -5.69
N HIS A 10 4.18 6.37 -5.30
CA HIS A 10 5.37 6.23 -6.15
C HIS A 10 5.74 4.76 -6.39
N ASP A 11 5.34 3.86 -5.50
CA ASP A 11 5.57 2.43 -5.67
C ASP A 11 4.47 1.80 -6.54
N PRO A 12 4.83 1.08 -7.63
CA PRO A 12 3.85 0.52 -8.57
C PRO A 12 2.90 -0.49 -7.92
N ALA A 13 3.35 -1.30 -6.96
CA ALA A 13 2.47 -2.26 -6.26
C ALA A 13 1.42 -1.55 -5.40
N SER A 14 1.81 -0.47 -4.72
CA SER A 14 0.94 0.39 -3.94
C SER A 14 -0.07 1.13 -4.82
N ARG A 15 0.33 1.55 -6.03
CA ARG A 15 -0.54 2.17 -7.03
C ARG A 15 -1.61 1.21 -7.53
N THR A 16 -1.25 -0.02 -7.92
CA THR A 16 -2.23 -1.05 -8.33
C THR A 16 -3.21 -1.40 -7.21
N TYR A 17 -2.78 -1.37 -5.95
CA TYR A 17 -3.68 -1.55 -4.81
C TYR A 17 -4.64 -0.37 -4.62
N TYR A 18 -4.14 0.86 -4.75
CA TYR A 18 -4.94 2.09 -4.71
C TYR A 18 -5.98 2.12 -5.83
N ASP A 19 -5.58 1.79 -7.07
CA ASP A 19 -6.48 1.75 -8.23
C ASP A 19 -7.57 0.68 -8.05
N ARG A 20 -7.24 -0.49 -7.49
CA ARG A 20 -8.24 -1.50 -7.09
C ARG A 20 -9.15 -1.06 -5.95
N CYS A 21 -8.74 -0.09 -5.13
CA CYS A 21 -9.59 0.51 -4.11
C CYS A 21 -10.48 1.61 -4.70
N ARG A 22 -9.99 2.35 -5.71
CA ARG A 22 -10.75 3.35 -6.47
C ARG A 22 -11.82 2.71 -7.36
N ALA A 23 -11.49 1.63 -8.05
CA ALA A 23 -12.40 0.89 -8.93
C ALA A 23 -13.59 0.25 -8.18
N ARG A 24 -13.52 0.15 -6.84
CA ARG A 24 -14.61 -0.34 -5.99
C ARG A 24 -15.54 0.78 -5.48
N GLU A 25 -15.57 1.92 -6.18
CA GLU A 25 -16.42 3.10 -5.87
C GLU A 25 -16.24 3.67 -4.46
N LYS A 26 -15.15 3.33 -3.77
CA LYS A 26 -14.86 3.88 -2.44
C LYS A 26 -14.43 5.33 -2.54
N THR A 27 -14.89 6.16 -1.60
CA THR A 27 -14.46 7.56 -1.49
C THR A 27 -12.94 7.63 -1.36
N HIS A 28 -12.34 8.70 -1.89
CA HIS A 28 -10.89 8.85 -2.00
C HIS A 28 -10.18 8.62 -0.66
N THR A 29 -10.78 9.17 0.39
CA THR A 29 -10.35 9.08 1.78
C THR A 29 -10.32 7.63 2.28
N GLN A 30 -11.29 6.81 1.90
CA GLN A 30 -11.34 5.38 2.27
C GLN A 30 -10.26 4.57 1.55
N ALA A 31 -10.01 4.86 0.27
CA ALA A 31 -8.94 4.22 -0.49
C ALA A 31 -7.56 4.53 0.12
N LEU A 32 -7.32 5.80 0.50
CA LEU A 32 -6.09 6.21 1.16
C LEU A 32 -5.95 5.63 2.58
N LEU A 33 -7.02 5.60 3.37
CA LEU A 33 -6.97 4.99 4.70
C LEU A 33 -6.63 3.50 4.64
N ARG A 34 -7.18 2.79 3.64
CA ARG A 34 -6.89 1.37 3.41
C ARG A 34 -5.43 1.16 2.96
N LEU A 35 -4.91 2.04 2.10
CA LEU A 35 -3.51 2.03 1.67
C LEU A 35 -2.56 2.29 2.86
N ALA A 36 -2.87 3.27 3.71
CA ALA A 36 -2.09 3.56 4.91
C ALA A 36 -2.08 2.36 5.87
N ARG A 37 -3.23 1.71 6.07
CA ARG A 37 -3.34 0.52 6.93
C ARG A 37 -2.52 -0.65 6.38
N GLN A 38 -2.54 -0.87 5.06
CA GLN A 38 -1.70 -1.87 4.40
C GLN A 38 -0.20 -1.61 4.65
N ARG A 39 0.25 -0.35 4.56
CA ARG A 39 1.64 0.04 4.82
C ARG A 39 2.05 -0.22 6.27
N ILE A 40 1.18 0.09 7.24
CA ILE A 40 1.42 -0.19 8.67
C ILE A 40 1.51 -1.70 8.91
N SER A 41 0.63 -2.51 8.31
CA SER A 41 0.70 -3.97 8.43
C SER A 41 2.01 -4.55 7.87
N VAL A 42 2.52 -3.98 6.77
CA VAL A 42 3.80 -4.39 6.18
C VAL A 42 4.99 -3.99 7.08
N LEU A 43 4.98 -2.79 7.65
CA LEU A 43 5.99 -2.37 8.64
C LEU A 43 5.94 -3.22 9.91
N PHE A 44 4.74 -3.53 10.39
CA PHE A 44 4.55 -4.40 11.55
C PHE A 44 5.07 -5.82 11.28
N ALA A 45 4.81 -6.38 10.10
CA ALA A 45 5.34 -7.67 9.69
C ALA A 45 6.88 -7.66 9.61
N MET A 46 7.48 -6.61 9.04
CA MET A 46 8.95 -6.47 9.02
C MET A 46 9.55 -6.43 10.42
N LEU A 47 8.95 -5.64 11.33
CA LEU A 47 9.43 -5.52 12.70
C LEU A 47 9.29 -6.84 13.47
N ARG A 48 8.17 -7.56 13.26
CA ARG A 48 7.91 -8.86 13.88
C ARG A 48 8.85 -9.94 13.37
N ASP A 49 9.06 -10.00 12.05
CA ASP A 49 9.79 -11.08 11.40
C ASP A 49 11.30 -10.76 11.29
N GLY A 50 11.73 -9.54 11.67
CA GLY A 50 13.12 -9.08 11.55
C GLY A 50 13.61 -9.02 10.10
N THR A 51 12.69 -9.01 9.13
CA THR A 51 13.01 -9.10 7.71
C THR A 51 12.88 -7.75 7.02
N PHE A 52 13.73 -7.51 6.02
CA PHE A 52 13.66 -6.30 5.21
C PHE A 52 12.48 -6.34 4.24
N TYR A 53 12.00 -5.15 3.85
CA TYR A 53 10.96 -5.03 2.85
C TYR A 53 11.40 -5.70 1.54
N GLN A 54 10.70 -6.76 1.16
CA GLN A 54 10.78 -7.29 -0.19
C GLN A 54 9.67 -6.68 -1.02
N SER A 55 10.05 -5.79 -1.94
CA SER A 55 9.16 -5.27 -2.97
C SER A 55 8.55 -6.45 -3.69
N ARG A 56 7.24 -6.68 -3.51
CA ARG A 56 6.50 -7.65 -4.31
C ARG A 56 6.34 -7.04 -5.69
N THR A 57 7.41 -7.04 -6.47
CA THR A 57 7.37 -6.77 -7.90
C THR A 57 6.31 -7.72 -8.45
N PRO A 58 5.21 -7.21 -9.01
CA PRO A 58 4.27 -8.09 -9.68
C PRO A 58 5.09 -8.81 -10.74
N ARG A 59 5.24 -10.14 -10.59
CA ARG A 59 5.81 -10.98 -11.63
C ARG A 59 4.98 -10.68 -12.87
N LEU A 60 5.56 -9.94 -13.81
CA LEU A 60 5.05 -9.88 -15.17
C LEU A 60 5.21 -11.31 -15.69
N ALA A 61 4.11 -12.06 -15.62
CA ALA A 61 3.94 -13.32 -16.31
C ALA A 61 3.30 -13.02 -17.66
#